data_AF-A0A2M7DX41-F1
#
_entry.id   AF-A0A2M7DX41-F1
#
_cell.length_a   1.000
_cell.length_b   1.000
_cell.length_c   1.000
_cell.angle_alpha   90.00
_cell.angle_beta   90.00
_cell.angle_gamma   90.00
#
_symmetry.space_group_name_H-M   'P 1'
#
loop_
_entity.id
_entity.type
_entity.pdbx_description
1 polymer ?
#
loop_
_entity_poly.entity_id
_entity_poly.type
_entity_poly.pdbx_seq_one_letter_code
_entity_poly.pdbx_strand_id
1 'polypeptide(L)'
;MLYNQYSGKMFGVCLRYAKNRDDAQDLLHDGFIKVYTSLKEYKGEGSFEGWMRRIMANTAINFYKRRSKLQFETGNNEEPLFESCYDNIIEQ
;
A
#
# COMPACT_ATOMS: atom_id res chain seq x y z
N MET A 1 -3.79 16.47 13.60
CA MET A 1 -2.68 15.49 13.72
C MET A 1 -2.31 14.95 12.34
N LEU A 2 -1.10 14.43 12.16
CA LEU A 2 -0.50 13.96 10.89
C LEU A 2 -1.49 13.16 10.01
N TYR A 3 -2.21 12.23 10.62
CA TYR A 3 -3.23 11.43 9.94
C TYR A 3 -4.29 12.28 9.23
N ASN A 4 -4.87 13.29 9.89
CA ASN A 4 -5.91 14.13 9.29
C ASN A 4 -5.40 14.93 8.08
N GLN A 5 -4.10 15.26 8.06
CA GLN A 5 -3.49 16.04 6.98
C GLN A 5 -3.17 15.19 5.74
N TYR A 6 -2.78 13.93 5.93
CA TYR A 6 -2.28 13.09 4.84
C TYR A 6 -3.19 11.91 4.47
N SER A 7 -4.13 11.50 5.34
CA SER A 7 -4.98 10.33 5.12
C SER A 7 -5.74 10.37 3.81
N GLY A 8 -6.38 11.48 3.44
CA GLY A 8 -7.09 11.59 2.16
C GLY A 8 -6.18 11.37 0.95
N LYS A 9 -4.99 11.99 0.95
CA LYS A 9 -4.01 11.84 -0.13
C LYS A 9 -3.44 10.42 -0.19
N MET A 10 -3.13 9.84 0.96
CA MET A 10 -2.57 8.48 1.05
C MET A 10 -3.62 7.42 0.75
N PHE A 11 -4.88 7.65 1.09
CA PHE A 11 -5.99 6.79 0.70
C PHE A 11 -6.14 6.76 -0.82
N GLY A 12 -6.00 7.91 -1.48
CA GLY A 12 -5.90 7.96 -2.94
C GLY A 12 -4.74 7.14 -3.51
N VAL A 13 -3.59 7.07 -2.81
CA VAL A 13 -2.51 6.16 -3.21
C VAL A 13 -2.94 4.71 -3.01
N CYS A 14 -3.45 4.34 -1.84
CA CYS A 14 -3.90 2.97 -1.55
C CYS A 14 -4.95 2.47 -2.54
N LEU A 15 -5.90 3.32 -2.93
CA LEU A 15 -6.93 3.00 -3.93
C LEU A 15 -6.36 2.61 -5.30
N ARG A 16 -5.21 3.16 -5.71
CA ARG A 16 -4.56 2.78 -6.97
C ARG A 16 -4.00 1.35 -6.96
N TYR A 17 -3.75 0.80 -5.78
CA TYR A 17 -3.24 -0.57 -5.61
C TYR A 17 -4.32 -1.54 -5.13
N ALA A 18 -5.44 -1.04 -4.60
CA ALA A 18 -6.43 -1.85 -3.93
C ALA A 18 -7.48 -2.41 -4.89
N LYS A 19 -7.93 -3.66 -4.67
CA LYS A 19 -9.02 -4.25 -5.47
C LYS A 19 -10.38 -3.69 -5.13
N ASN A 20 -10.58 -3.30 -3.88
CA ASN A 20 -11.80 -2.72 -3.37
C ASN A 20 -11.49 -1.67 -2.30
N ARG A 21 -12.53 -1.00 -1.83
CA ARG A 21 -12.41 0.08 -0.85
C ARG A 21 -11.91 -0.42 0.52
N ASP A 22 -12.26 -1.63 0.90
CA ASP A 22 -11.90 -2.21 2.20
C ASP A 22 -10.40 -2.54 2.24
N ASP A 23 -9.89 -3.18 1.18
CA ASP A 23 -8.45 -3.39 1.00
C ASP A 23 -7.70 -2.05 1.04
N ALA A 24 -8.25 -0.98 0.43
CA ALA A 24 -7.63 0.34 0.49
C ALA A 24 -7.58 0.90 1.92
N GLN A 25 -8.60 0.64 2.74
CA GLN A 25 -8.63 1.07 4.14
C GLN A 25 -7.61 0.31 4.99
N ASP A 26 -7.48 -1.00 4.77
CA ASP A 26 -6.48 -1.84 5.45
C ASP A 26 -5.05 -1.39 5.09
N LEU A 27 -4.80 -1.16 3.80
CA LEU A 27 -3.51 -0.65 3.32
C LEU A 27 -3.18 0.73 3.91
N LEU A 28 -4.16 1.61 4.02
CA LEU A 28 -3.99 2.93 4.63
C LEU A 28 -3.60 2.78 6.10
N HIS A 29 -4.31 1.93 6.83
CA HIS A 29 -4.08 1.69 8.25
C HIS A 29 -2.67 1.13 8.50
N ASP A 30 -2.32 0.03 7.85
CA ASP A 30 -1.01 -0.61 7.97
C ASP A 30 0.13 0.32 7.51
N GLY A 31 -0.12 1.09 6.45
CA GLY A 31 0.80 2.07 5.94
C GLY A 31 1.08 3.17 6.97
N PHE A 32 0.06 3.70 7.64
CA PHE A 32 0.24 4.71 8.68
C PHE A 32 0.96 4.18 9.92
N ILE A 33 0.71 2.93 10.32
CA ILE A 33 1.49 2.30 11.39
C ILE A 33 2.98 2.33 11.05
N LYS A 34 3.34 1.91 9.82
CA LYS A 34 4.75 1.93 9.37
C LYS A 34 5.33 3.33 9.29
N VAL A 35 4.54 4.31 8.83
CA VAL A 35 4.95 5.72 8.83
C VAL A 35 5.32 6.17 10.24
N TYR A 36 4.50 5.88 11.24
CA TYR A 36 4.79 6.28 12.62
C TYR A 36 5.99 5.52 13.20
N THR A 37 6.14 4.23 12.92
CA THR A 37 7.28 3.45 13.42
C THR A 37 8.60 3.88 12.78
N SER A 38 8.58 4.23 11.49
CA SER A 38 9.76 4.65 10.73
C SER A 38 10.01 6.16 10.77
N LEU A 39 9.17 6.92 11.48
CA LEU A 39 9.28 8.39 11.53
C LEU A 39 10.61 8.85 12.12
N LYS A 40 11.15 8.10 13.09
CA LYS A 40 12.46 8.38 13.72
C LYS A 40 13.64 8.17 12.77
N GLU A 41 13.46 7.37 11.73
CA GLU A 41 14.48 7.03 10.74
C GLU A 41 14.41 7.93 9.51
N TYR A 42 13.39 8.79 9.42
CA TYR A 42 13.25 9.72 8.31
C TYR A 42 14.36 10.78 8.36
N LYS A 43 15.33 10.66 7.45
CA LYS A 43 16.50 11.54 7.36
C LYS A 43 16.22 12.95 6.82
N GLY A 44 14.97 13.27 6.46
CA GLY A 44 14.62 14.56 5.85
C GLY A 44 15.04 14.71 4.39
N GLU A 45 15.52 13.64 3.75
CA GLU A 45 15.90 13.66 2.34
C GLU A 45 14.64 13.65 1.44
N GLY A 46 14.45 14.73 0.69
CA GLY A 46 13.30 14.92 -0.20
C GLY A 46 12.00 15.29 0.54
N SER A 47 10.86 15.20 -0.15
CA SER A 47 9.57 15.58 0.45
C SER A 47 9.04 14.51 1.41
N PHE A 48 8.56 14.95 2.57
CA PHE A 48 7.93 14.07 3.55
C PHE A 48 6.71 13.35 2.96
N GLU A 49 5.92 14.04 2.15
CA GLU A 49 4.80 13.44 1.42
C GLU A 49 5.29 12.33 0.46
N GLY A 50 6.37 12.57 -0.30
CA GLY A 50 6.93 11.58 -1.21
C GLY A 50 7.48 10.35 -0.49
N TRP A 51 8.10 10.55 0.68
CA TRP A 51 8.49 9.44 1.56
C TRP A 51 7.29 8.63 2.05
N MET A 52 6.21 9.29 2.49
CA MET A 52 4.99 8.62 2.93
C MET A 52 4.32 7.83 1.80
N ARG A 53 4.25 8.41 0.59
CA ARG A 53 3.72 7.72 -0.61
C ARG A 53 4.48 6.43 -0.92
N ARG A 54 5.81 6.43 -0.77
CA ARG A 54 6.64 5.22 -0.93
C ARG A 54 6.28 4.15 0.10
N ILE A 55 6.07 4.52 1.37
CA ILE A 55 5.64 3.57 2.40
C ILE A 55 4.27 2.97 2.07
N MET A 56 3.32 3.77 1.61
CA MET A 56 1.99 3.31 1.21
C MET A 56 2.07 2.31 0.04
N ALA A 57 2.78 2.68 -1.03
CA ALA A 57 2.96 1.81 -2.20
C ALA A 57 3.66 0.49 -1.84
N ASN A 58 4.75 0.55 -1.07
CA ASN A 58 5.46 -0.66 -0.62
C ASN A 58 4.60 -1.53 0.29
N THR A 59 3.70 -0.94 1.09
CA THR A 59 2.77 -1.68 1.93
C THR A 59 1.75 -2.42 1.08
N ALA A 60 1.20 -1.77 0.06
CA ALA A 60 0.28 -2.39 -0.90
C ALA A 60 0.93 -3.55 -1.66
N ILE A 61 2.12 -3.33 -2.22
CA ILE A 61 2.87 -4.38 -2.92
C ILE A 61 3.10 -5.59 -2.01
N ASN A 62 3.53 -5.38 -0.77
CA ASN A 62 3.79 -6.47 0.16
C ASN A 62 2.52 -7.19 0.63
N PHE A 63 1.39 -6.47 0.76
CA PHE A 63 0.09 -7.07 1.09
C PHE A 63 -0.31 -8.11 0.03
N TYR A 64 -0.30 -7.72 -1.25
CA TYR A 64 -0.70 -8.62 -2.33
C TYR A 64 0.31 -9.73 -2.60
N LYS A 65 1.61 -9.47 -2.46
CA LYS A 65 2.64 -10.52 -2.51
C LYS A 65 2.40 -11.63 -1.48
N ARG A 66 2.09 -11.25 -0.24
CA ARG A 66 1.78 -12.22 0.83
C ARG A 66 0.47 -12.97 0.56
N ARG A 67 -0.58 -12.25 0.12
CA ARG A 67 -1.88 -12.85 -0.17
C ARG A 67 -1.81 -13.84 -1.33
N SER A 68 -1.08 -13.50 -2.40
CA SER A 68 -0.85 -14.40 -3.53
C SER A 68 -0.08 -15.65 -3.09
N LYS A 69 0.97 -15.51 -2.28
CA LYS A 69 1.70 -16.67 -1.73
C LYS A 69 0.79 -17.62 -0.94
N LEU A 70 -0.09 -17.08 -0.09
CA LEU A 70 -1.06 -17.88 0.67
C LEU A 70 -2.06 -18.63 -0.23
N GLN A 71 -2.49 -18.02 -1.33
CA GLN A 71 -3.39 -18.67 -2.31
C GLN A 71 -2.71 -19.82 -3.04
N PHE A 72 -1.44 -19.67 -3.43
CA PHE A 72 -0.66 -20.75 -4.04
C PHE A 72 -0.46 -21.93 -3.09
N GLU A 73 -0.18 -21.68 -1.81
CA GLU A 73 -0.06 -22.73 -0.78
C GLU A 73 -1.39 -23.46 -0.54
N THR A 74 -2.52 -22.78 -0.76
CA THR A 74 -3.88 -23.33 -0.57
C THR A 74 -4.41 -24.07 -1.81
N GLY A 75 -3.68 -24.07 -2.94
CA GLY A 75 -4.09 -24.76 -4.17
C GLY A 75 -5.20 -24.04 -4.96
N ASN A 76 -5.41 -22.74 -4.71
CA ASN A 76 -6.36 -21.95 -5.49
C ASN A 76 -5.69 -21.49 -6.80
N ASN A 77 -6.25 -21.91 -7.94
CA ASN A 77 -5.79 -21.54 -9.29
C ASN A 77 -6.25 -20.12 -9.70
N GLU A 78 -6.28 -19.18 -8.76
CA GLU A 78 -6.61 -17.77 -9.03
C GLU A 78 -5.37 -17.07 -9.61
N GLU A 79 -5.56 -16.28 -10.67
CA GLU A 79 -4.49 -15.48 -11.28
C GLU A 79 -3.79 -14.62 -10.21
N PRO A 80 -2.44 -14.57 -10.17
CA PRO A 80 -1.72 -13.95 -9.07
C PRO A 80 -2.15 -12.49 -8.89
N LEU A 81 -2.71 -12.19 -7.71
CA LEU A 81 -3.26 -10.87 -7.35
C LEU A 81 -2.28 -9.71 -7.57
N PHE A 82 -0.97 -10.01 -7.56
CA PHE A 82 0.10 -9.07 -7.82
C PHE A 82 0.08 -8.52 -9.25
N GLU A 83 -0.20 -9.35 -10.27
CA GLU A 83 -0.24 -8.95 -11.68
C GLU A 83 -1.38 -7.95 -11.92
N SER A 84 -2.59 -8.32 -11.49
CA SER A 84 -3.79 -7.47 -11.61
C SER A 84 -3.64 -6.10 -10.95
N CYS A 85 -3.01 -6.02 -9.76
CA CYS A 85 -2.78 -4.73 -9.11
C CYS A 85 -1.66 -3.92 -9.78
N TYR A 86 -0.72 -4.57 -10.47
CA TYR A 86 0.33 -3.91 -11.25
C TYR A 86 -0.19 -3.35 -12.57
N ASP A 87 -1.07 -4.08 -13.26
CA ASP A 87 -1.69 -3.65 -14.51
C ASP A 87 -2.54 -2.39 -14.30
N ASN A 88 -3.29 -2.34 -13.19
CA ASN A 88 -4.03 -1.14 -12.77
C ASN A 88 -3.16 0.12 -12.56
N ILE A 89 -1.84 -0.04 -12.41
CA ILE A 89 -0.87 1.07 -12.27
C ILE A 89 -0.30 1.49 -13.63
N ILE A 90 -0.16 0.57 -14.58
CA ILE A 90 0.37 0.84 -15.93
C ILE A 90 -0.71 1.46 -16.85
N GLU A 91 -1.99 1.18 -16.60
CA GLU A 91 -3.11 1.71 -17.41
C GLU A 91 -3.63 3.10 -16.97
N GLN A 92 -2.92 3.85 -16.11
CA GLN A 92 -3.30 5.19 -15.64
C GLN A 92 -2.27 6.28 -15.95
#